data_AF-A0A9E4GR29-F1
#
_entry.id   AF-A0A9E4GR29-F1
#
_cell.length_a   1.000
_cell.length_b   1.000
_cell.length_c   1.000
_cell.angle_alpha   90.00
_cell.angle_beta   90.00
_cell.angle_gamma   90.00
#
_symmetry.space_group_name_H-M   'P 1'
#
loop_
_entity.id
_entity.type
_entity.pdbx_description
1 polymer ?
#
loop_
_entity_poly.entity_id
_entity_poly.type
_entity_poly.pdbx_seq_one_letter_code
_entity_poly.pdbx_strand_id
1 'polypeptide(L)'
;MATSSRTWFYSTPEARPYYIEERVNHTLWKNRLQTLFMRCVQVSDPVRMEGNQGGNRVIFEWQPGAWFRLRMQQESRELIGVMRQILMLRPTFSYDDPQGMHVVEWHCDGGEGRWREIQGDPHFQGLRLLRAG
;
A
#
# COMPACT_ATOMS: atom_id res chain seq x y z
N MET A 1 -18.95 12.81 -6.12
CA MET A 1 -17.50 13.03 -5.90
C MET A 1 -16.74 11.86 -6.51
N ALA A 2 -15.68 12.11 -7.30
CA ALA A 2 -14.87 11.03 -7.84
C ALA A 2 -13.96 10.43 -6.76
N THR A 3 -14.03 9.11 -6.56
CA THR A 3 -13.10 8.34 -5.73
C THR A 3 -11.66 8.49 -6.24
N SER A 4 -10.74 8.85 -5.35
CA SER A 4 -9.29 8.95 -5.57
C SER A 4 -8.54 8.76 -4.25
N SER A 5 -7.20 8.66 -4.28
CA SER A 5 -6.35 8.58 -3.07
C SER A 5 -6.60 9.73 -2.09
N ARG A 6 -7.01 10.92 -2.56
CA ARG A 6 -7.40 12.04 -1.70
C ARG A 6 -8.55 11.74 -0.74
N THR A 7 -9.33 10.71 -1.02
CA THR A 7 -10.54 10.38 -0.26
C THR A 7 -10.38 9.20 0.70
N TRP A 8 -9.22 8.54 0.72
CA TRP A 8 -8.97 7.36 1.56
C TRP A 8 -7.53 7.25 2.07
N PHE A 9 -6.55 7.76 1.33
CA PHE A 9 -5.15 7.80 1.75
C PHE A 9 -4.80 9.13 2.42
N TYR A 10 -5.12 10.27 1.80
CA TYR A 10 -4.78 11.60 2.37
C TYR A 10 -5.81 12.13 3.37
N SER A 11 -6.93 11.42 3.53
CA SER A 11 -8.00 11.76 4.46
C SER A 11 -8.50 10.48 5.11
N THR A 12 -8.91 10.55 6.37
CA THR A 12 -9.55 9.42 7.05
C THR A 12 -10.91 9.14 6.41
N PRO A 13 -11.11 7.97 5.76
CA PRO A 13 -12.43 7.58 5.29
C PRO A 13 -13.34 7.32 6.48
N GLU A 14 -14.66 7.38 6.27
CA GLU A 14 -15.59 6.95 7.30
C GLU A 14 -15.31 5.48 7.67
N ALA A 15 -15.26 5.18 8.97
CA ALA A 15 -14.88 3.88 9.52
C ALA A 15 -15.95 2.78 9.34
N ARG A 16 -16.44 2.63 8.11
CA ARG A 16 -17.34 1.57 7.67
C ARG A 16 -16.64 0.76 6.57
N PRO A 17 -16.53 -0.58 6.71
CA PRO A 17 -15.78 -1.40 5.76
C PRO A 17 -16.21 -1.16 4.30
N TYR A 18 -17.52 -1.15 4.06
CA TYR A 18 -18.11 -0.93 2.74
C TYR A 18 -17.69 0.40 2.08
N TYR A 19 -17.62 1.49 2.85
CA TYR A 19 -17.22 2.80 2.29
C TYR A 19 -15.73 2.86 1.97
N ILE A 20 -14.90 2.16 2.74
CA ILE A 20 -13.47 2.03 2.45
C ILE A 20 -13.30 1.19 1.17
N GLU A 21 -13.99 0.05 1.09
CA GLU A 21 -13.97 -0.84 -0.07
C GLU A 21 -14.39 -0.11 -1.36
N GLU A 22 -15.53 0.58 -1.37
CA GLU A 22 -15.96 1.33 -2.56
C GLU A 22 -14.92 2.36 -3.00
N ARG A 23 -14.38 3.14 -2.05
CA ARG A 23 -13.41 4.21 -2.38
C ARG A 23 -12.13 3.63 -2.96
N VAL A 24 -11.57 2.60 -2.35
CA VAL A 24 -10.32 1.98 -2.78
C VAL A 24 -10.52 1.24 -4.09
N ASN A 25 -11.52 0.34 -4.18
CA ASN A 25 -11.77 -0.44 -5.39
C ASN A 25 -12.10 0.45 -6.60
N HIS A 26 -12.97 1.45 -6.45
CA HIS A 26 -13.25 2.37 -7.56
C HIS A 26 -12.01 3.20 -7.95
N THR A 27 -11.10 3.49 -7.01
CA THR A 27 -9.82 4.13 -7.35
C THR A 27 -8.96 3.18 -8.19
N LEU A 28 -8.82 1.90 -7.79
CA LEU A 28 -8.05 0.90 -8.51
C LEU A 28 -8.59 0.67 -9.93
N TRP A 29 -9.90 0.51 -10.08
CA TRP A 29 -10.53 0.24 -11.38
C TRP A 29 -10.38 1.40 -12.37
N LYS A 30 -10.45 2.65 -11.88
CA LYS A 30 -10.16 3.83 -12.70
C LYS A 30 -8.71 3.89 -13.18
N ASN A 31 -7.80 3.23 -12.46
CA ASN A 31 -6.38 3.15 -12.76
C ASN A 31 -6.00 1.79 -13.37
N ARG A 32 -6.94 1.15 -14.09
CA ARG A 32 -6.73 -0.07 -14.89
C ARG A 32 -6.42 -1.36 -14.12
N LEU A 33 -6.73 -1.39 -12.82
CA LEU A 33 -6.65 -2.62 -12.02
C LEU A 33 -8.04 -3.24 -11.83
N GLN A 34 -8.83 -3.39 -12.91
CA GLN A 34 -10.23 -3.86 -12.81
C GLN A 34 -10.39 -5.28 -12.27
N THR A 35 -9.35 -6.12 -12.39
CA THR A 35 -9.35 -7.50 -11.89
C THR A 35 -9.02 -7.61 -10.40
N LEU A 36 -8.52 -6.53 -9.79
CA LEU A 36 -8.20 -6.50 -8.37
C LEU A 36 -9.41 -6.01 -7.59
N PHE A 37 -9.91 -6.88 -6.71
CA PHE A 37 -10.88 -6.53 -5.69
C PHE A 37 -10.23 -6.64 -4.31
N MET A 38 -10.32 -5.56 -3.54
CA MET A 38 -9.80 -5.44 -2.18
C MET A 38 -10.97 -5.48 -1.19
N ARG A 39 -10.92 -6.37 -0.22
CA ARG A 39 -11.85 -6.46 0.91
C ARG A 39 -11.23 -5.79 2.13
N CYS A 40 -11.98 -4.96 2.84
CA CYS A 40 -11.54 -4.36 4.09
C CYS A 40 -11.63 -5.39 5.22
N VAL A 41 -10.50 -5.59 5.90
CA VAL A 41 -10.39 -6.51 7.04
C VAL A 41 -10.16 -5.77 8.35
N GLN A 42 -9.72 -4.52 8.30
CA GLN A 42 -9.56 -3.63 9.45
C GLN A 42 -9.86 -2.19 9.04
N VAL A 43 -10.80 -1.54 9.73
CA VAL A 43 -11.25 -0.17 9.43
C VAL A 43 -10.53 0.92 10.21
N SER A 44 -9.81 0.54 11.28
CA SER A 44 -9.18 1.46 12.23
C SER A 44 -7.66 1.34 12.18
N ASP A 45 -7.01 2.47 12.36
CA ASP A 45 -5.58 2.72 12.13
C ASP A 45 -4.61 1.64 12.67
N PRO A 46 -3.77 1.05 11.80
CA PRO A 46 -3.75 1.23 10.35
C PRO A 46 -4.94 0.54 9.66
N VAL A 47 -5.53 1.19 8.65
CA VAL A 47 -6.54 0.55 7.80
C VAL A 47 -5.89 -0.59 7.03
N ARG A 48 -6.57 -1.74 6.94
CA ARG A 48 -6.06 -2.93 6.23
C ARG A 48 -7.09 -3.50 5.28
N MET A 49 -6.62 -3.82 4.08
CA MET A 49 -7.39 -4.51 3.05
C MET A 49 -6.60 -5.67 2.44
N GLU A 50 -7.30 -6.71 2.01
CA GLU A 50 -6.71 -7.87 1.35
C GLU A 50 -7.41 -8.15 0.02
N GLY A 51 -6.65 -8.61 -0.96
CA GLY A 51 -7.14 -8.96 -2.28
C GLY A 51 -6.27 -10.01 -2.96
N ASN A 52 -6.64 -10.35 -4.19
CA ASN A 52 -5.88 -11.27 -5.02
C ASN A 52 -5.84 -10.73 -6.46
N GLN A 53 -4.64 -10.65 -7.03
CA GLN A 53 -4.44 -10.24 -8.42
C GLN A 53 -3.81 -11.41 -9.18
N GLY A 54 -4.61 -12.13 -9.97
CA GLY A 54 -4.11 -13.22 -10.81
C GLY A 54 -3.39 -14.33 -10.03
N GLY A 55 -3.88 -14.68 -8.83
CA GLY A 55 -3.27 -15.66 -7.95
C GLY A 55 -2.29 -15.06 -6.93
N ASN A 56 -1.80 -13.84 -7.15
CA ASN A 56 -0.91 -13.16 -6.22
C ASN A 56 -1.70 -12.54 -5.07
N ARG A 57 -1.47 -13.00 -3.83
CA ARG A 57 -2.08 -12.38 -2.64
C ARG A 57 -1.52 -10.97 -2.44
N VAL A 58 -2.41 -9.99 -2.27
CA VAL A 58 -2.07 -8.58 -2.07
C VAL A 58 -2.68 -8.07 -0.78
N ILE A 59 -1.91 -7.32 0.01
CA ILE A 59 -2.37 -6.67 1.23
C ILE A 59 -2.00 -5.19 1.15
N PHE A 60 -2.99 -4.34 1.40
CA PHE A 60 -2.80 -2.91 1.60
C PHE A 60 -2.92 -2.62 3.09
N GLU A 61 -1.94 -1.91 3.64
CA GLU A 61 -1.99 -1.35 4.99
C GLU A 61 -1.64 0.14 4.88
N TRP A 62 -2.40 1.01 5.53
CA TRP A 62 -2.05 2.44 5.55
C TRP A 62 -2.55 3.17 6.77
N GLN A 63 -1.82 4.23 7.11
CA GLN A 63 -2.23 5.26 8.04
C GLN A 63 -2.62 6.50 7.23
N PRO A 64 -3.88 6.99 7.31
CA PRO A 64 -4.30 8.17 6.59
C PRO A 64 -3.37 9.37 6.83
N GLY A 65 -2.91 9.99 5.74
CA GLY A 65 -2.02 11.15 5.75
C GLY A 65 -0.55 10.86 6.05
N ALA A 66 -0.17 9.62 6.38
CA ALA A 66 1.19 9.31 6.83
C ALA A 66 1.93 8.35 5.89
N TRP A 67 1.46 7.11 5.75
CA TRP A 67 2.20 6.07 5.01
C TRP A 67 1.27 5.02 4.42
N PHE A 68 1.72 4.38 3.34
CA PHE A 68 1.05 3.26 2.68
C PHE A 68 2.05 2.13 2.48
N ARG A 69 1.62 0.90 2.76
CA ARG A 69 2.38 -0.34 2.59
C ARG A 69 1.61 -1.28 1.67
N LEU A 70 2.29 -1.70 0.60
CA LEU A 70 1.86 -2.77 -0.29
C LEU A 70 2.64 -4.04 0.07
N ARG A 71 1.96 -5.13 0.41
CA ARG A 71 2.57 -6.45 0.58
C ARG A 71 2.03 -7.39 -0.49
N MET A 72 2.91 -8.13 -1.15
CA MET A 72 2.56 -9.04 -2.24
C MET A 72 3.31 -10.36 -2.06
N GLN A 73 2.66 -11.47 -2.41
CA GLN A 73 3.33 -12.77 -2.36
C GLN A 73 4.45 -12.87 -3.40
N GLN A 74 4.28 -12.22 -4.55
CA GLN A 74 5.29 -12.05 -5.58
C GLN A 74 5.38 -10.58 -5.98
N GLU A 75 6.59 -10.06 -6.22
CA GLU A 75 6.77 -8.68 -6.69
C GLU A 75 5.98 -8.43 -7.99
N SER A 76 5.15 -7.39 -8.01
CA SER A 76 4.44 -6.94 -9.21
C SER A 76 4.80 -5.49 -9.52
N ARG A 77 5.63 -5.30 -10.55
CA ARG A 77 6.02 -3.96 -11.04
C ARG A 77 4.82 -3.14 -11.53
N GLU A 78 3.81 -3.83 -12.07
CA GLU A 78 2.55 -3.20 -12.48
C GLU A 78 1.81 -2.59 -11.27
N LEU A 79 1.59 -3.38 -10.21
CA LEU A 79 0.93 -2.89 -9.00
C LEU A 79 1.71 -1.74 -8.37
N ILE A 80 3.03 -1.87 -8.24
CA ILE A 80 3.90 -0.81 -7.70
C ILE A 80 3.78 0.48 -8.55
N GLY A 81 3.80 0.34 -9.88
CA GLY A 81 3.69 1.45 -10.82
C GLY A 81 2.34 2.16 -10.73
N VAL A 82 1.24 1.41 -10.68
CA VAL A 82 -0.11 1.97 -10.54
C VAL A 82 -0.30 2.62 -9.17
N MET A 83 0.17 1.98 -8.09
CA MET A 83 0.06 2.56 -6.75
C MET A 83 0.86 3.86 -6.62
N ARG A 84 2.05 3.95 -7.23
CA ARG A 84 2.80 5.21 -7.34
C ARG A 84 1.96 6.33 -8.00
N GLN A 85 1.23 6.00 -9.09
CA GLN A 85 0.37 6.98 -9.78
C GLN A 85 -0.83 7.39 -8.92
N ILE A 86 -1.51 6.42 -8.31
CA ILE A 86 -2.66 6.65 -7.43
C ILE A 86 -2.28 7.52 -6.24
N LEU A 87 -1.20 7.15 -5.55
CA LEU A 87 -0.76 7.85 -4.35
C LEU A 87 -0.12 9.20 -4.68
N MET A 88 0.37 9.42 -5.91
CA MET A 88 1.16 10.59 -6.27
C MET A 88 2.43 10.75 -5.39
N LEU A 89 2.94 9.63 -4.88
CA LEU A 89 4.16 9.55 -4.07
C LEU A 89 5.17 8.62 -4.75
N ARG A 90 6.46 8.93 -4.60
CA ARG A 90 7.52 7.99 -4.96
C ARG A 90 7.58 6.87 -3.90
N PRO A 91 7.77 5.60 -4.28
CA PRO A 91 8.10 4.55 -3.31
C PRO A 91 9.36 4.91 -2.54
N THR A 92 9.38 4.68 -1.24
CA THR A 92 10.50 5.02 -0.37
C THR A 92 11.54 3.90 -0.35
N PHE A 93 11.11 2.67 -0.10
CA PHE A 93 11.94 1.47 -0.06
C PHE A 93 11.12 0.20 -0.27
N SER A 94 11.83 -0.90 -0.54
CA SER A 94 11.28 -2.27 -0.64
C SER A 94 12.09 -3.25 0.19
N TYR A 95 11.47 -4.33 0.63
CA TYR A 95 12.10 -5.43 1.37
C TYR A 95 11.18 -6.65 1.38
N ASP A 96 11.69 -7.80 1.82
CA ASP A 96 10.87 -8.98 2.12
C ASP A 96 10.66 -9.07 3.64
N ASP A 97 9.41 -9.26 4.05
CA ASP A 97 9.03 -9.29 5.46
C ASP A 97 9.15 -10.69 6.10
N PRO A 98 9.00 -10.83 7.43
CA PRO A 98 9.16 -12.11 8.11
C PRO A 98 8.10 -13.15 7.72
N GLN A 99 7.04 -12.75 7.02
CA GLN A 99 6.01 -13.64 6.48
C GLN A 99 6.32 -14.06 5.03
N GLY A 100 7.49 -13.68 4.50
CA GLY A 100 7.94 -14.01 3.15
C GLY A 100 7.20 -13.23 2.06
N MET A 101 6.57 -12.10 2.39
CA MET A 101 5.90 -11.24 1.41
C MET A 101 6.85 -10.12 0.98
N HIS A 102 6.83 -9.79 -0.31
CA HIS A 102 7.51 -8.63 -0.84
C HIS A 102 6.75 -7.35 -0.48
N VAL A 103 7.44 -6.39 0.11
CA VAL A 103 6.87 -5.16 0.64
C VAL A 103 7.43 -3.95 -0.08
N VAL A 104 6.56 -3.01 -0.44
CA VAL A 104 6.92 -1.67 -0.89
C VAL A 104 6.18 -0.65 -0.04
N GLU A 105 6.90 0.35 0.45
CA GLU A 105 6.32 1.41 1.29
C GLU A 105 6.43 2.79 0.64
N TRP A 106 5.43 3.64 0.89
CA TRP A 106 5.37 5.05 0.55
C TRP A 106 5.13 5.84 1.82
N HIS A 107 5.87 6.92 2.01
CA HIS A 107 5.81 7.74 3.23
C HIS A 107 5.74 9.21 2.87
N CYS A 108 4.79 9.94 3.48
CA CYS A 108 4.65 11.38 3.30
C CYS A 108 5.82 12.17 3.91
N ASP A 109 6.47 11.63 4.95
CA ASP A 109 7.63 12.22 5.64
C ASP A 109 8.98 11.72 5.11
N GLY A 110 8.98 10.92 4.03
CA GLY A 110 10.18 10.31 3.47
C GLY A 110 10.67 9.04 4.18
N GLY A 111 10.00 8.58 5.25
CA GLY A 111 10.18 7.26 5.84
C GLY A 111 11.51 7.01 6.54
N GLU A 112 12.26 8.06 6.95
CA GLU A 112 13.58 7.90 7.57
C GLU A 112 13.55 7.21 8.92
N GLY A 113 12.53 7.48 9.73
CA GLY A 113 12.31 6.78 11.00
C GLY A 113 12.12 5.28 10.77
N ARG A 114 11.19 4.94 9.86
CA ARG A 114 10.87 3.56 9.50
C ARG A 114 12.05 2.83 8.87
N TRP A 115 12.83 3.50 8.02
CA TRP A 115 14.03 2.94 7.42
C TRP A 115 15.05 2.51 8.48
N ARG A 116 15.32 3.37 9.47
CA ARG A 116 16.24 3.05 10.58
C ARG A 116 15.75 1.89 11.43
N GLU A 117 14.43 1.81 11.64
CA GLU A 117 13.80 0.72 12.39
C GLU A 117 14.06 -0.65 11.74
N ILE A 118 13.85 -0.77 10.43
CA ILE A 118 13.93 -2.07 9.72
C ILE A 118 15.34 -2.45 9.28
N GLN A 119 16.26 -1.48 9.11
CA GLN A 119 17.63 -1.76 8.65
C GLN A 119 18.44 -2.60 9.66
N GLY A 120 18.14 -2.50 10.94
CA GLY A 120 18.83 -3.23 12.01
C GLY A 120 18.20 -4.58 12.37
N ASP A 121 17.07 -4.93 11.77
CA ASP A 121 16.31 -6.13 12.14
C ASP A 121 16.50 -7.25 11.08
N PRO A 122 17.13 -8.38 11.45
CA PRO A 122 17.46 -9.45 10.52
C PRO A 122 16.23 -10.20 9.98
N HIS A 123 15.05 -9.98 10.54
CA HIS A 123 13.83 -10.59 10.02
C HIS A 123 13.32 -9.92 8.72
N PHE A 124 13.86 -8.74 8.36
CA PHE A 124 13.63 -8.11 7.07
C PHE A 124 14.80 -8.38 6.14
N GLN A 125 14.50 -8.84 4.92
CA GLN A 125 15.50 -9.22 3.94
C GLN A 125 15.42 -8.34 2.68
N GLY A 126 16.49 -8.31 1.88
CA GLY A 126 16.47 -7.63 0.58
C GLY A 126 16.19 -6.12 0.65
N LEU A 127 16.46 -5.49 1.80
CA LEU A 127 16.13 -4.09 2.04
C LEU A 127 16.84 -3.18 1.03
N ARG A 128 16.05 -2.41 0.27
CA ARG A 128 16.51 -1.55 -0.82
C ARG A 128 15.83 -0.20 -0.77
N LEU A 129 16.63 0.87 -0.78
CA LEU A 129 16.11 2.23 -0.94
C LEU A 129 15.67 2.46 -2.40
N LEU A 130 14.47 3.02 -2.59
CA LEU A 130 13.89 3.26 -3.92
C LEU A 130 13.84 4.74 -4.30
N ARG A 131 14.02 5.64 -3.33
CA ARG A 131 14.26 7.06 -3.56
C ARG A 131 15.66 7.27 -4.16
N ALA A 132 15.78 7.20 -5.48
CA ALA A 132 16.86 7.89 -6.17
C ALA A 132 16.57 9.40 -6.13
N GLY A 133 17.59 10.20 -5.81
CA GLY A 133 17.53 11.67 -5.69
C GLY A 133 16.78 12.33 -6.85
#